data_AF-A0A392W2T1-F1
#
_entry.id   AF-A0A392W2T1-F1
#
_cell.length_a   1.000
_cell.length_b   1.000
_cell.length_c   1.000
_cell.angle_alpha   90.00
_cell.angle_beta   90.00
_cell.angle_gamma   90.00
#
_symmetry.space_group_name_H-M   'P 1'
#
loop_
_entity.id
_entity.type
_entity.pdbx_description
1 polymer ?
#
loop_
_entity_poly.entity_id
_entity_poly.type
_entity_poly.pdbx_seq_one_letter_code
_entity_poly.pdbx_strand_id
1 'polypeptide(L)' 'MEEGLEVEPLLLGRPFLATGRALIDVERGELMLRTDGEQ' A
#
# COMPACT_ATOMS: atom_id res chain seq x y z
N MET A 1 4.30 4.33 23.82
CA MET A 1 5.15 5.08 22.88
C MET A 1 6.10 4.04 22.34
N GLU A 2 5.88 3.56 21.10
CA GLU A 2 6.77 2.57 20.50
C GLU A 2 7.95 3.31 19.89
N GLU A 3 8.92 3.62 20.75
CA GLU A 3 10.17 4.23 20.37
C GLU A 3 11.07 3.15 19.73
N GLY A 4 11.33 3.27 18.43
CA GLY A 4 12.53 2.69 17.82
C GLY A 4 12.40 1.42 17.00
N LEU A 5 11.22 1.04 16.49
CA LEU A 5 11.22 0.11 15.35
C LEU A 5 11.77 0.84 14.13
N GLU A 6 13.03 0.55 13.76
CA GLU A 6 13.53 0.88 12.42
C GLU A 6 12.64 0.13 11.42
N VAL A 7 11.63 0.82 10.91
CA VAL A 7 10.73 0.28 9.89
C VAL A 7 11.48 0.34 8.57
N GLU A 8 12.01 -0.79 8.12
CA GLU A 8 12.55 -0.88 6.77
C GLU A 8 11.42 -0.63 5.75
N PRO A 9 11.62 0.28 4.77
CA PRO A 9 10.59 0.55 3.77
C PRO A 9 10.27 -0.70 2.93
N LEU A 10 9.00 -1.08 2.87
CA LEU A 10 8.55 -2.15 1.99
C LEU A 10 8.37 -1.63 0.56
N LEU A 11 9.17 -2.18 -0.37
CA LEU A 11 9.05 -1.86 -1.79
C LEU A 11 8.06 -2.78 -2.50
N LEU A 12 6.89 -2.24 -2.85
CA LEU A 12 5.88 -2.96 -3.63
C LEU A 12 6.08 -2.70 -5.13
N GLY A 13 6.49 -3.74 -5.85
CA GLY A 13 6.63 -3.66 -7.30
C GLY A 13 5.30 -3.65 -8.04
N ARG A 14 5.32 -3.23 -9.31
CA ARG A 14 4.16 -3.25 -10.21
C ARG A 14 3.41 -4.59 -10.25
N PRO A 15 4.07 -5.77 -10.26
CA PRO A 15 3.35 -7.05 -10.25
C PRO A 15 2.43 -7.22 -9.03
N PHE A 16 2.88 -6.79 -7.85
CA PHE A 16 2.11 -6.86 -6.62
C PHE A 16 0.91 -5.90 -6.66
N LEU A 17 1.18 -4.64 -7.03
CA LEU A 17 0.16 -3.60 -7.14
C LEU A 17 -0.92 -3.97 -8.18
N ALA A 18 -0.52 -4.58 -9.31
CA ALA A 18 -1.44 -5.03 -10.34
C ALA A 18 -2.35 -6.16 -9.86
N THR A 19 -1.80 -7.11 -9.08
CA THR A 19 -2.56 -8.24 -8.54
C THR A 19 -3.64 -7.76 -7.55
N GLY A 20 -3.29 -6.83 -6.65
CA GLY A 20 -4.21 -6.25 -5.66
C GLY A 20 -5.13 -5.17 -6.21
N ARG A 21 -5.10 -4.91 -7.53
CA ARG A 21 -5.84 -3.82 -8.20
C ARG A 21 -5.71 -2.49 -7.45
N ALA A 22 -4.46 -2.12 -7.15
CA ALA A 22 -4.15 -0.94 -6.37
C ALA A 22 -4.76 0.34 -6.98
N LEU A 23 -5.37 1.17 -6.13
CA LEU A 23 -5.75 2.54 -6.43
C LEU A 23 -4.73 3.48 -5.80
N ILE A 24 -4.19 4.40 -6.59
CA ILE A 24 -3.15 5.34 -6.16
C ILE A 24 -3.70 6.76 -6.31
N ASP A 25 -3.88 7.46 -5.19
CA ASP A 25 -4.15 8.90 -5.20
C ASP A 25 -2.82 9.63 -5.04
N VAL A 26 -2.33 10.17 -6.15
CA VAL A 26 -1.03 10.85 -6.21
C VAL A 26 -1.08 12.22 -5.52
N GLU A 27 -2.22 12.90 -5.56
CA GLU A 27 -2.37 14.22 -4.95
C GLU A 27 -2.38 14.13 -3.42
N ARG A 28 -2.97 13.07 -2.87
CA ARG A 28 -3.04 12.82 -1.43
C ARG A 28 -1.89 11.96 -0.90
N GLY A 29 -1.17 11.26 -1.77
CA GLY A 29 -0.11 10.33 -1.37
C GLY A 29 -0.64 9.03 -0.75
N GLU A 30 -1.83 8.60 -1.16
CA GLU A 30 -2.51 7.43 -0.61
C GLU A 30 -2.46 6.23 -1.57
N LEU A 31 -2.34 5.03 -0.99
CA LEU A 31 -2.38 3.75 -1.69
C LEU A 31 -3.47 2.88 -1.05
N MET A 32 -4.42 2.42 -1.86
CA MET A 32 -5.48 1.51 -1.45
C MET A 32 -5.40 0.19 -2.23
N LEU A 33 -5.54 -0.93 -1.55
CA LEU A 33 -5.64 -2.27 -2.17
C LEU A 33 -7.06 -2.78 -2.00
N ARG A 34 -7.61 -3.40 -3.05
CA ARG A 34 -8.95 -3.99 -2.94
C ARG A 34 -8.85 -5.35 -2.27
N THR A 35 -9.57 -5.55 -1.17
CA THR A 35 -9.73 -6.85 -0.50
C THR A 35 -11.11 -7.41 -0.74
N ASP A 36 -11.25 -8.73 -0.69
CA ASP A 36 -12.55 -9.39 -0.88
C ASP A 36 -13.57 -8.86 0.16
N GLY A 37 -14.64 -8.23 -0.32
CA GLY A 37 -15.69 -7.63 0.52
C GLY A 37 -15.86 -6.12 0.35
N GLU A 38 -14.91 -5.42 -0.27
CA GLU A 38 -15.05 -4.00 -0.62
C GLU A 38 -15.43 -3.83 -2.11
N GLN A 39 -16.73 -3.63 -2.32
CA GLN A 39 -17.33 -3.38 -3.63
C GLN A 39 -17.24 -1.91 -4.00
#